data_AF-A0A085MRH8-F1
#
_entry.id   AF-A0A085MRH8-F1
#
_cell.length_a   1.000
_cell.length_b   1.000
_cell.length_c   1.000
_cell.angle_alpha   90.00
_cell.angle_beta   90.00
_cell.angle_gamma   90.00
#
_symmetry.space_group_name_H-M   'P 1'
#
loop_
_entity.id
_entity.type
_entity.pdbx_description
1 polymer ?
#
loop_
_entity_poly.entity_id
_entity_poly.type
_entity_poly.pdbx_seq_one_letter_code
_entity_poly.pdbx_strand_id
1 'polypeptide(L)'
;MPYYTGIAEAVKRLSATVGFQACFSSSTSLAAMLRSDKVKIPTEEQGAVYNVNCTCGASYTGETENTISHRFQQHIGNFKTYRTAEKRKNGEKVTTKGRPQKKVPDVIMNEAIKT
;
A
#
# COMPACT_ATOMS: atom_id res chain seq x y z
N MET A 1 11.72 -30.81 2.05
CA MET A 1 10.30 -31.06 2.36
C MET A 1 9.97 -30.41 3.70
N PRO A 2 8.78 -29.82 3.92
CA PRO A 2 8.39 -29.30 5.22
C PRO A 2 8.46 -30.37 6.33
N TYR A 3 8.94 -29.99 7.51
CA TYR A 3 9.02 -30.86 8.68
C TYR A 3 7.65 -31.04 9.31
N TYR A 4 7.20 -32.29 9.40
CA TYR A 4 6.01 -32.69 10.14
C TYR A 4 6.40 -33.73 11.17
N THR A 5 6.07 -33.46 12.44
CA THR A 5 6.35 -34.36 13.57
C THR A 5 5.71 -35.73 13.34
N GLY A 6 6.49 -36.79 13.54
CA GLY A 6 6.12 -38.19 13.31
C GLY A 6 6.40 -38.68 11.88
N ILE A 7 6.13 -37.86 10.86
CA ILE A 7 6.32 -38.24 9.45
C ILE A 7 7.76 -38.02 9.00
N ALA A 8 8.34 -36.86 9.35
CA ALA A 8 9.69 -36.50 8.94
C ALA A 8 10.74 -37.48 9.48
N GLU A 9 10.56 -37.96 10.70
CA GLU A 9 11.42 -38.93 11.37
C GLU A 9 11.33 -40.31 10.69
N ALA A 10 10.12 -40.74 10.31
CA ALA A 10 9.91 -41.97 9.57
C ALA A 10 10.58 -41.91 8.19
N VAL A 11 10.41 -40.80 7.46
CA VAL A 11 11.03 -40.58 6.15
C VAL A 11 12.56 -40.51 6.25
N LYS A 12 13.09 -39.87 7.30
CA LYS A 12 14.54 -39.81 7.55
C LYS A 12 15.14 -41.18 7.85
N ARG A 13 14.41 -42.04 8.57
CA ARG A 13 14.84 -43.42 8.85
C ARG A 13 14.85 -44.25 7.57
N LEU A 14 13.82 -44.15 6.74
CA LEU A 14 13.75 -44.82 5.45
C LEU A 14 14.84 -44.33 4.50
N SER A 15 15.12 -43.02 4.47
CA SER A 15 16.16 -42.47 3.60
C SER A 15 17.55 -43.03 3.96
N ALA A 16 17.85 -43.18 5.25
CA ALA A 16 19.08 -43.82 5.71
C ALA A 16 19.18 -45.29 5.28
N THR A 17 18.07 -46.04 5.28
CA THR A 17 18.04 -47.44 4.82
C THR A 17 18.28 -47.57 3.32
N VAL A 18 17.73 -46.64 2.52
CA VAL A 18 17.82 -46.67 1.06
C VAL A 18 19.12 -46.01 0.55
N GLY A 19 19.85 -45.30 1.42
CA GLY A 19 21.16 -44.72 1.10
C GLY A 19 21.11 -43.30 0.53
N PHE A 20 20.08 -42.51 0.85
CA PHE A 20 20.00 -41.10 0.49
C PHE A 20 19.69 -40.20 1.68
N GLN A 21 20.05 -38.92 1.57
CA GLN A 21 19.85 -37.94 2.64
C GLN A 21 18.56 -37.15 2.44
N ALA A 22 17.59 -37.31 3.34
CA ALA A 22 16.40 -36.48 3.39
C ALA A 22 16.68 -35.16 4.15
N CYS A 23 16.43 -34.03 3.50
CA CYS A 23 16.54 -32.69 4.08
C CYS A 23 15.16 -32.06 4.30
N PHE A 24 14.96 -31.51 5.49
CA PHE A 24 13.70 -30.90 5.90
C PHE A 24 13.85 -29.39 6.09
N SER A 25 12.84 -28.64 5.70
CA SER A 25 12.70 -27.21 5.94
C SER A 25 11.56 -26.98 6.93
N SER A 26 11.53 -25.85 7.62
CA SER A 26 10.33 -25.45 8.35
C SER A 26 9.16 -25.28 7.37
N SER A 27 7.94 -25.63 7.80
CA SER A 27 6.75 -25.34 7.01
C SER A 27 6.46 -23.85 7.02
N THR A 28 5.77 -23.37 5.97
CA THR A 28 5.19 -22.03 5.97
C THR A 28 4.23 -21.92 7.14
N SER A 29 4.48 -20.98 8.07
CA SER A 29 3.61 -20.81 9.23
C SER A 29 2.16 -20.57 8.81
N LEU A 30 1.22 -21.05 9.61
CA LEU A 30 -0.21 -20.83 9.39
C LEU A 30 -0.52 -19.33 9.24
N ALA A 31 0.15 -18.50 10.04
CA ALA A 31 0.04 -17.06 9.95
C ALA A 31 0.60 -16.48 8.63
N ALA A 32 1.61 -17.09 7.99
CA ALA A 32 2.06 -16.68 6.66
C ALA A 32 1.06 -17.07 5.56
N MET A 33 0.45 -18.25 5.68
CA MET A 33 -0.60 -18.71 4.75
C MET A 33 -1.89 -17.91 4.88
N LEU A 34 -2.29 -17.54 6.10
CA LEU A 34 -3.50 -16.73 6.35
C LEU A 34 -3.28 -15.23 6.10
N ARG A 35 -2.02 -14.76 6.04
CA ARG A 35 -1.69 -13.35 5.76
C ARG A 35 -1.78 -12.95 4.30
N SER A 36 -2.13 -13.86 3.38
CA SER A 36 -2.53 -13.50 2.02
C SER A 36 -3.94 -12.87 1.99
N ASP A 37 -4.18 -11.92 2.89
CA ASP A 37 -5.40 -11.12 3.02
C ASP A 37 -5.39 -9.91 2.05
N LYS A 38 -4.27 -9.71 1.33
CA LYS A 38 -4.25 -8.77 0.23
C LYS A 38 -4.80 -9.49 -0.99
N VAL A 39 -6.09 -9.31 -1.24
CA VAL A 39 -6.70 -9.50 -2.56
C VAL A 39 -5.71 -8.95 -3.58
N LYS A 40 -5.14 -9.82 -4.41
CA LYS A 40 -4.32 -9.39 -5.53
C LYS A 40 -5.29 -8.66 -6.45
N ILE A 41 -5.18 -7.34 -6.49
CA ILE A 41 -5.93 -6.52 -7.43
C ILE A 41 -5.60 -7.07 -8.83
N PRO A 42 -6.60 -7.42 -9.65
CA PRO A 42 -6.36 -7.87 -11.01
C PRO A 42 -5.47 -6.85 -11.75
N THR A 43 -4.48 -7.33 -12.49
CA THR A 43 -3.55 -6.47 -13.23
C THR A 43 -4.26 -5.56 -14.23
N GLU A 44 -5.45 -5.94 -14.70
CA GLU A 44 -6.29 -5.14 -15.61
C GLU A 44 -6.79 -3.81 -15.01
N GLU A 45 -6.80 -3.66 -13.67
CA GLU A 45 -7.21 -2.40 -13.02
C GLU A 45 -6.02 -1.45 -12.75
N GLN A 46 -4.81 -1.83 -13.15
CA GLN A 46 -3.58 -1.05 -12.98
C GLN A 46 -3.20 -0.35 -14.29
N GLY A 47 -2.83 0.92 -14.24
CA GLY A 47 -2.48 1.67 -15.45
C GLY A 47 -3.72 2.23 -16.14
N ALA A 48 -4.17 3.42 -15.74
CA ALA A 48 -5.34 4.06 -16.34
C ALA A 48 -5.21 5.58 -16.42
N VAL A 49 -5.77 6.14 -17.50
CA VAL A 49 -6.02 7.57 -17.65
C VAL A 49 -7.46 7.87 -17.22
N TYR A 50 -7.65 8.93 -16.46
CA TYR A 50 -8.96 9.35 -15.96
C TYR A 50 -9.15 10.86 -16.10
N ASN A 51 -10.40 11.30 -16.15
CA ASN A 51 -10.78 12.71 -16.21
C ASN A 51 -11.74 13.07 -15.08
N VAL A 52 -11.44 14.16 -14.36
CA VAL A 52 -12.27 14.73 -13.29
C VAL A 52 -12.88 16.03 -13.79
N ASN A 53 -14.19 16.04 -13.94
CA ASN A 53 -14.93 17.21 -14.39
C ASN A 53 -15.46 18.01 -13.18
N CYS A 54 -15.28 19.33 -13.22
CA CYS A 54 -15.89 20.28 -12.31
C CYS A 54 -17.22 20.77 -12.88
N THR A 55 -18.20 21.02 -12.02
CA THR A 55 -19.45 21.69 -12.40
C THR A 55 -19.22 23.11 -12.96
N CYS A 56 -18.06 23.71 -12.67
CA CYS A 56 -17.60 24.98 -13.19
C CYS A 56 -17.06 24.93 -14.64
N GLY A 57 -17.06 23.75 -15.29
CA GLY A 57 -16.54 23.56 -16.65
C GLY A 57 -15.04 23.30 -16.73
N ALA A 58 -14.31 23.38 -15.61
CA ALA A 58 -12.91 22.93 -15.56
C ALA A 58 -12.83 21.39 -15.58
N SER A 59 -11.77 20.85 -16.17
CA SER A 59 -11.49 19.41 -16.19
C SER A 59 -10.03 19.14 -15.88
N TYR A 60 -9.76 18.05 -15.15
CA TYR A 60 -8.41 17.57 -14.84
C TYR A 60 -8.25 16.15 -15.40
N THR A 61 -7.31 15.97 -16.32
CA THR A 61 -6.94 14.65 -16.82
C THR A 61 -5.64 14.21 -16.17
N GLY A 62 -5.63 13.00 -15.62
CA GLY A 62 -4.48 12.41 -14.95
C GLY A 62 -4.26 10.96 -15.39
N GLU A 63 -3.02 10.52 -15.29
CA GLU A 63 -2.61 9.13 -15.53
C GLU A 63 -2.12 8.51 -14.22
N THR A 64 -2.33 7.20 -14.07
CA THR A 64 -1.76 6.46 -12.94
C THR A 64 -1.39 5.05 -13.31
N GLU A 65 -0.21 4.62 -12.87
CA GLU A 65 0.24 3.22 -12.95
C GLU A 65 -0.46 2.32 -11.92
N ASN A 66 -1.06 2.91 -10.89
CA ASN A 66 -1.83 2.19 -9.87
C ASN A 66 -3.33 2.15 -10.26
N THR A 67 -4.18 1.68 -9.36
CA THR A 67 -5.63 1.79 -9.54
C THR A 67 -6.08 3.24 -9.48
N ILE A 68 -7.12 3.56 -10.25
CA ILE A 68 -7.79 4.87 -10.22
C ILE A 68 -8.20 5.22 -8.78
N SER A 69 -8.82 4.29 -8.05
CA SER A 69 -9.25 4.49 -6.66
C SER A 69 -8.12 4.91 -5.73
N HIS A 70 -6.96 4.25 -5.82
CA HIS A 70 -5.77 4.62 -5.05
C HIS A 70 -5.32 6.03 -5.38
N ARG A 71 -5.35 6.40 -6.65
CA ARG A 71 -4.94 7.73 -7.11
C ARG A 71 -5.90 8.83 -6.65
N PHE A 72 -7.22 8.60 -6.68
CA PHE A 72 -8.20 9.53 -6.11
C PHE A 72 -8.01 9.74 -4.61
N GLN A 73 -7.71 8.69 -3.85
CA GLN A 73 -7.42 8.82 -2.41
C GLN A 73 -6.22 9.73 -2.14
N GLN A 74 -5.17 9.63 -2.97
CA GLN A 74 -4.01 10.51 -2.89
C GLN A 74 -4.38 11.98 -3.17
N HIS A 75 -5.14 12.25 -4.24
CA HIS A 75 -5.61 13.60 -4.55
C HIS A 75 -6.46 14.20 -3.42
N ILE A 76 -7.37 13.42 -2.83
CA ILE A 76 -8.17 13.86 -1.67
C ILE A 76 -7.27 14.18 -0.46
N GLY A 77 -6.26 13.35 -0.20
CA GLY A 77 -5.28 13.57 0.86
C GLY A 77 -4.48 14.87 0.67
N ASN A 78 -4.04 15.13 -0.57
CA ASN A 78 -3.34 16.35 -0.94
C ASN A 78 -4.23 17.57 -0.81
N PHE A 79 -5.49 17.48 -1.24
CA PHE A 79 -6.46 18.58 -1.09
C PHE A 79 -6.70 18.94 0.38
N LYS A 80 -6.82 17.94 1.27
CA LYS A 80 -6.91 18.17 2.73
C LYS A 80 -5.64 18.85 3.27
N THR A 81 -4.47 18.42 2.81
CA THR A 81 -3.17 19.00 3.20
C THR A 81 -3.05 20.45 2.74
N TYR A 82 -3.46 20.75 1.51
CA TYR A 82 -3.53 22.10 0.96
C TYR A 82 -4.45 22.99 1.79
N ARG A 83 -5.71 22.57 2.02
CA ARG A 83 -6.67 23.32 2.84
C ARG A 83 -6.15 23.58 4.25
N THR A 84 -5.44 22.63 4.84
CA THR A 84 -4.84 22.80 6.16
C THR A 84 -3.73 23.85 6.16
N ALA A 85 -2.87 23.84 5.13
CA ALA A 85 -1.82 24.85 4.98
C ALA A 85 -2.41 26.24 4.67
N GLU A 86 -3.45 26.32 3.84
CA GLU A 86 -4.19 27.54 3.53
C GLU A 86 -4.73 28.22 4.80
N LYS A 87 -5.39 27.44 5.67
CA LYS A 87 -5.86 27.94 6.98
C LYS A 87 -4.74 28.47 7.86
N ARG A 88 -3.60 27.77 7.93
CA ARG A 88 -2.42 28.23 8.67
C ARG A 88 -1.87 29.54 8.11
N LYS A 89 -1.85 29.69 6.79
CA LYS A 89 -1.42 30.93 6.11
C LYS A 89 -2.34 32.10 6.47
N ASN A 90 -3.64 31.85 6.56
CA ASN A 90 -4.64 32.84 6.93
C ASN A 90 -4.66 33.16 8.44
N GLY A 91 -3.78 32.55 9.24
CA GLY A 91 -3.69 32.78 10.69
C GLY A 91 -4.76 32.05 11.51
N GLU A 92 -5.54 31.16 10.90
CA GLU A 92 -6.52 30.35 11.64
C GLU A 92 -5.83 29.33 12.56
N LYS A 93 -6.40 29.12 13.74
CA LYS A 93 -5.96 28.05 14.64
C LYS A 93 -6.40 26.70 14.07
N VAL A 94 -5.43 25.97 13.51
CA VAL A 94 -5.65 24.61 13.00
C VAL A 94 -5.34 23.59 14.09
N THR A 95 -6.34 22.79 14.49
CA THR A 95 -6.14 21.61 15.34
C THR A 95 -6.03 20.37 14.45
N THR A 96 -4.89 19.69 14.50
CA THR A 96 -4.67 18.43 13.77
C THR A 96 -4.46 17.28 14.74
N LYS A 97 -5.12 16.15 14.47
CA LYS A 97 -4.76 14.89 15.14
C LYS A 97 -3.41 14.41 14.58
N GLY A 98 -2.46 14.15 15.45
CA GLY A 98 -1.12 13.68 15.08
C GLY A 98 -0.11 14.81 14.86
N ARG A 99 0.88 14.56 14.00
CA ARG A 99 2.05 15.44 13.86
C ARG A 99 1.70 16.73 13.12
N PRO A 100 2.01 17.91 13.68
CA PRO A 100 1.84 19.17 12.99
C PRO A 100 2.73 19.31 11.76
N GLN A 101 2.25 20.04 10.76
CA GLN A 101 3.02 20.43 9.58
C GLN A 101 4.17 21.38 9.96
N LYS A 102 5.41 21.04 9.56
CA LYS A 102 6.61 21.84 9.90
C LYS A 102 7.01 22.85 8.83
N LYS A 103 6.75 22.55 7.55
CA LYS A 103 7.12 23.42 6.43
C LYS A 103 6.26 24.69 6.42
N VAL A 104 6.78 25.72 5.76
CA VAL A 104 6.07 26.99 5.49
C VAL A 104 4.82 26.68 4.66
N PRO A 105 3.65 27.30 4.96
CA PRO A 105 2.39 27.01 4.27
C PRO A 105 2.47 27.05 2.75
N ASP A 106 3.12 28.07 2.18
CA ASP A 106 3.24 28.22 0.72
C ASP A 106 3.98 27.05 0.07
N VAL A 107 5.03 26.54 0.71
CA VAL A 107 5.78 25.39 0.21
C VAL A 107 4.89 24.15 0.17
N ILE A 108 4.10 23.92 1.24
CA ILE A 108 3.19 22.78 1.32
C ILE A 108 2.08 22.87 0.27
N MET A 109 1.52 24.06 0.06
CA MET A 109 0.47 24.29 -0.93
C MET A 109 0.99 24.00 -2.34
N ASN A 110 2.20 24.44 -2.67
CA ASN A 110 2.84 24.14 -3.95
C ASN A 110 3.14 22.65 -4.11
N GLU A 111 3.62 21.96 -3.06
CA GLU A 111 3.86 20.52 -3.09
C GLU A 111 2.55 19.73 -3.32
N ALA A 112 1.45 20.14 -2.69
CA ALA A 112 0.15 19.48 -2.81
C ALA A 112 -0.47 19.59 -4.22
N ILE A 113 -0.14 20.64 -4.97
CA ILE A 113 -0.64 20.85 -6.35
C ILE A 113 0.16 20.02 -7.38
N LYS A 114 1.45 19.77 -7.13
CA LYS A 114 2.38 19.12 -8.10
C LYS A 114 2.17 17.61 -8.29
N THR A 115 1.12 17.04 -7.70
CA THR A 115 0.95 15.59 -7.62
C THR A 115 0.07 15.07 -8.73
#